data_AF-A0A8J8TJT7-F1
#
_entry.id   AF-A0A8J8TJT7-F1
#
_cell.length_a   1.000
_cell.length_b   1.000
_cell.length_c   1.000
_cell.angle_alpha   90.00
_cell.angle_beta   90.00
_cell.angle_gamma   90.00
#
_symmetry.space_group_name_H-M   'P 1'
#
loop_
_entity.id
_entity.type
_entity.pdbx_description
1 polymer ?
#
loop_
_entity_poly.entity_id
_entity_poly.type
_entity_poly.pdbx_seq_one_letter_code
_entity_poly.pdbx_strand_id
1 'polypeptide(L)'
;MQRSNIQRSEYTRRNSKGIDGEIELRLTVKSDYLHVGSGLPTYRLMKKIDNINALLEQALKGSIPDLSAYFSPKLHLMTRYSNGLVIIPGSTIKGLVRTRLELAIPGSCYIVSREASNTSQTYKKIFRPKDKESEKFDVVKFPKVCPVCDLLGNSGLASRVTFSDFIGENVNSQNVNVRGDEYECVTKNSVFKGRAIFKGLKSVEIGMLLYGFGFRVNNNSLISKTMLLGRFKFSDRRFGRVQFSLVSSDPKYVDYLKEFVNAFKPSDFNEEW
;
A
#
# COMPACT_ATOMS: atom_id res chain seq x y z
N MET A 1 -28.50 1.57 11.61
CA MET A 1 -27.34 0.77 11.19
C MET A 1 -26.63 0.29 12.46
N GLN A 2 -26.55 -1.03 12.71
CA GLN A 2 -25.86 -1.56 13.89
C GLN A 2 -24.33 -1.44 13.70
N ARG A 3 -23.66 -0.71 14.60
CA ARG A 3 -22.19 -0.61 14.65
C ARG A 3 -21.62 -1.98 15.00
N SER A 4 -20.60 -2.46 14.26
CA SER A 4 -19.93 -3.71 14.63
C SER A 4 -19.10 -3.51 15.89
N ASN A 5 -19.29 -4.35 16.91
CA ASN A 5 -18.46 -4.32 18.11
C ASN A 5 -17.00 -4.61 17.76
N ILE A 6 -16.12 -3.66 18.03
CA ILE A 6 -14.67 -3.79 17.84
C ILE A 6 -14.15 -4.79 18.88
N GLN A 7 -13.45 -5.82 18.42
CA GLN A 7 -12.76 -6.79 19.27
C GLN A 7 -11.46 -6.16 19.76
N ARG A 8 -11.34 -6.01 21.09
CA ARG A 8 -10.20 -5.35 21.72
C ARG A 8 -9.57 -6.25 22.76
N SER A 9 -8.26 -6.24 22.80
CA SER A 9 -7.47 -6.89 23.84
C SER A 9 -6.53 -5.86 24.47
N GLU A 10 -5.96 -6.21 25.62
CA GLU A 10 -4.83 -5.46 26.17
C GLU A 10 -3.72 -5.35 25.11
N TYR A 11 -3.12 -4.16 25.01
CA TYR A 11 -2.04 -3.94 24.05
C TYR A 11 -0.80 -4.79 24.41
N THR A 12 -0.09 -5.23 23.39
CA THR A 12 1.18 -5.94 23.60
C THR A 12 2.28 -4.93 23.89
N ARG A 13 3.00 -5.06 25.01
CA ARG A 13 4.17 -4.21 25.28
C ARG A 13 5.20 -4.38 24.16
N ARG A 14 5.76 -3.29 23.64
CA ARG A 14 6.69 -3.34 22.49
C ARG A 14 8.03 -4.04 22.77
N ASN A 15 8.33 -4.25 24.05
CA ASN A 15 9.49 -5.01 24.52
C ASN A 15 9.13 -6.44 24.98
N SER A 16 7.91 -6.93 24.69
CA SER A 16 7.51 -8.29 25.05
C SER A 16 8.36 -9.32 24.31
N LYS A 17 8.66 -10.44 24.98
CA LYS A 17 9.28 -11.60 24.34
C LYS A 17 8.30 -12.25 23.36
N GLY A 18 8.82 -12.75 22.24
CA GLY A 18 8.08 -13.43 21.20
C GLY A 18 9.03 -13.86 20.09
N ILE A 19 8.49 -14.08 18.89
CA ILE A 19 9.28 -14.42 17.70
C ILE A 19 9.78 -13.12 17.08
N ASP A 20 11.09 -13.02 16.93
CA ASP A 20 11.78 -11.97 16.18
C ASP A 20 12.19 -12.52 14.82
N GLY A 21 12.13 -11.71 13.77
CA GLY A 21 12.54 -12.16 12.44
C GLY A 21 12.18 -11.19 11.33
N GLU A 22 12.35 -11.68 10.10
CA GLU A 22 11.94 -10.97 8.89
C GLU A 22 11.29 -11.94 7.89
N ILE A 23 10.35 -11.43 7.11
CA ILE A 23 9.78 -12.11 5.94
C ILE A 23 10.31 -11.36 4.71
N GLU A 24 11.20 -12.01 3.95
CA GLU A 24 11.64 -11.52 2.65
C GLU A 24 10.61 -11.83 1.56
N LEU A 25 10.28 -10.81 0.76
CA LEU A 25 9.18 -10.84 -0.20
C LEU A 25 9.62 -10.30 -1.55
N ARG A 26 9.06 -10.88 -2.60
CA ARG A 26 9.00 -10.29 -3.94
C ARG A 26 7.59 -9.85 -4.25
N LEU A 27 7.44 -8.64 -4.77
CA LEU A 27 6.22 -8.13 -5.36
C LEU A 27 6.35 -8.21 -6.88
N THR A 28 5.43 -8.90 -7.54
CA THR A 28 5.35 -8.97 -9.00
C THR A 28 4.13 -8.21 -9.50
N VAL A 29 4.32 -7.34 -10.50
CA VAL A 29 3.24 -6.64 -11.19
C VAL A 29 2.52 -7.60 -12.14
N LYS A 30 1.20 -7.72 -12.02
CA LYS A 30 0.38 -8.66 -12.81
C LYS A 30 -0.52 -7.97 -13.83
N SER A 31 -0.92 -6.73 -13.58
CA SER A 31 -1.59 -5.89 -14.57
C SER A 31 -0.60 -5.26 -15.54
N ASP A 32 -1.12 -4.65 -16.61
CA ASP A 32 -0.31 -3.97 -17.62
C ASP A 32 0.57 -2.88 -17.01
N TYR A 33 0.01 -2.14 -16.04
CA TYR A 33 0.66 -0.98 -15.43
C TYR A 33 0.56 -0.99 -13.90
N LEU A 34 1.54 -0.40 -13.24
CA LEU A 34 1.49 0.00 -11.84
C LEU A 34 2.13 1.38 -11.72
N HIS A 35 1.45 2.30 -11.04
CA HIS A 35 1.99 3.61 -10.71
C HIS A 35 1.94 3.86 -9.21
N VAL A 36 3.09 4.16 -8.63
CA VAL A 36 3.30 4.59 -7.25
C VAL A 36 4.23 5.81 -7.29
N GLY A 37 3.65 7.00 -7.22
CA GLY A 37 4.37 8.26 -7.27
C GLY A 37 4.19 9.08 -5.99
N SER A 38 4.99 10.14 -5.85
CA SER A 38 4.94 11.08 -4.71
C SER A 38 3.74 12.02 -4.74
N GLY A 39 2.98 12.03 -5.84
CA GLY A 39 1.86 12.97 -6.06
C GLY A 39 2.29 14.32 -6.65
N LEU A 40 3.59 14.61 -6.69
CA LEU A 40 4.13 15.82 -7.30
C LEU A 40 4.36 15.59 -8.81
N PRO A 41 3.66 16.32 -9.70
CA PRO A 41 3.97 16.29 -11.12
C PRO A 41 5.30 17.02 -11.39
N THR A 42 5.99 16.58 -12.43
CA THR A 42 7.08 17.31 -13.07
C THR A 42 6.68 17.69 -14.50
N TYR A 43 7.42 18.59 -15.10
CA TYR A 43 7.25 19.01 -16.50
C TYR A 43 8.58 18.80 -17.21
N ARG A 44 8.53 18.28 -18.44
CA ARG A 44 9.71 18.22 -19.31
C ARG A 44 9.71 19.42 -20.24
N LEU A 45 10.86 20.06 -20.37
CA LEU A 45 11.05 21.07 -21.40
C LEU A 45 11.10 20.37 -22.77
N MET A 46 10.13 20.67 -23.63
CA MET A 46 10.03 20.06 -24.97
C MET A 46 10.81 20.84 -26.02
N LYS A 47 10.94 22.16 -25.84
CA LYS A 47 11.62 23.05 -26.76
C LYS A 47 12.56 23.96 -26.00
N LYS A 48 13.74 24.22 -26.56
CA LYS A 48 14.66 25.20 -26.01
C LYS A 48 13.99 26.58 -25.99
N ILE A 49 14.17 27.32 -24.91
CA ILE A 49 13.64 28.69 -24.79
C ILE A 49 14.73 29.63 -25.28
N ASP A 50 14.66 30.01 -26.55
CA ASP A 50 15.70 30.84 -27.17
C ASP A 50 15.43 32.36 -26.98
N ASN A 51 14.18 32.76 -26.68
CA ASN A 51 13.75 34.16 -26.59
C ASN A 51 13.43 34.63 -25.16
N ILE A 52 14.30 34.33 -24.19
CA ILE A 52 14.08 34.67 -22.77
C ILE A 52 13.85 36.17 -22.55
N ASN A 53 14.63 37.03 -23.22
CA ASN A 53 14.53 38.48 -23.06
C ASN A 53 13.17 39.03 -23.51
N ALA A 54 12.63 38.52 -24.62
CA ALA A 54 11.32 38.94 -25.13
C ALA A 54 10.18 38.49 -24.22
N LEU A 55 10.27 37.28 -23.65
CA LEU A 55 9.31 36.75 -22.67
C LEU A 55 9.34 37.56 -21.36
N LEU A 56 10.53 37.95 -20.90
CA LEU A 56 10.69 38.82 -19.73
C LEU A 56 10.11 40.21 -19.97
N GLU A 57 10.35 40.82 -21.13
CA GLU A 57 9.75 42.11 -21.46
C GLU A 57 8.22 42.05 -21.51
N GLN A 58 7.64 40.98 -22.07
CA GLN A 58 6.18 40.78 -22.06
C GLN A 58 5.64 40.67 -20.64
N ALA A 59 6.30 39.88 -19.78
CA ALA A 59 5.92 39.74 -18.38
C ALA A 59 6.02 41.07 -17.61
N LEU A 60 7.10 41.83 -17.81
CA LEU A 60 7.30 43.15 -17.20
C LEU A 60 6.29 44.19 -17.70
N LYS A 61 5.82 44.07 -18.96
CA LYS A 61 4.73 44.88 -19.53
C LYS A 61 3.33 44.44 -19.08
N GLY A 62 3.23 43.46 -18.18
CA GLY A 62 1.97 43.00 -17.58
C GLY A 62 1.24 41.91 -18.37
N SER A 63 1.82 41.39 -19.45
CA SER A 63 1.26 40.27 -20.22
C SER A 63 1.87 38.95 -19.77
N ILE A 64 1.04 37.94 -19.49
CA ILE A 64 1.53 36.59 -19.13
C ILE A 64 1.81 35.83 -20.43
N PRO A 65 3.07 35.53 -20.78
CA PRO A 65 3.37 34.78 -21.99
C PRO A 65 2.85 33.35 -21.89
N ASP A 66 2.22 32.86 -22.95
CA ASP A 66 1.80 31.47 -23.04
C ASP A 66 3.02 30.57 -23.28
N LEU A 67 3.38 29.81 -22.25
CA LEU A 67 4.50 28.87 -22.28
C LEU A 67 4.05 27.41 -22.46
N SER A 68 2.74 27.15 -22.66
CA SER A 68 2.20 25.79 -22.72
C SER A 68 2.88 24.92 -23.78
N ALA A 69 3.25 25.49 -24.92
CA ALA A 69 3.94 24.80 -26.00
C ALA A 69 5.41 24.40 -25.71
N TYR A 70 6.01 24.94 -24.64
CA TYR A 70 7.39 24.64 -24.22
C TYR A 70 7.48 23.49 -23.23
N PHE A 71 6.38 23.17 -22.55
CA PHE A 71 6.36 22.16 -21.50
C PHE A 71 5.52 20.96 -21.91
N SER A 72 5.95 19.76 -21.47
CA SER A 72 5.15 18.55 -21.61
C SER A 72 3.85 18.67 -20.81
N PRO A 73 2.85 17.80 -21.11
CA PRO A 73 1.81 17.51 -20.13
C PRO A 73 2.43 17.14 -18.77
N LYS A 74 1.63 17.29 -17.69
CA LYS A 74 2.07 16.92 -16.34
C LYS A 74 2.55 15.48 -16.34
N LEU A 75 3.81 15.29 -15.96
CA LEU A 75 4.43 13.97 -15.86
C LEU A 75 4.50 13.56 -14.40
N HIS A 76 3.85 12.45 -14.06
CA HIS A 76 3.92 11.85 -12.73
C HIS A 76 4.90 10.69 -12.75
N LEU A 77 6.03 10.86 -12.08
CA LEU A 77 7.09 9.85 -12.01
C LEU A 77 6.83 8.79 -10.95
N MET A 78 7.41 7.60 -11.15
CA MET A 78 7.51 6.60 -10.09
C MET A 78 8.40 7.13 -8.96
N THR A 79 8.10 6.74 -7.73
CA THR A 79 9.00 7.00 -6.60
C THR A 79 10.32 6.25 -6.82
N ARG A 80 11.43 6.93 -6.51
CA ARG A 80 12.79 6.43 -6.72
C ARG A 80 13.74 7.00 -5.68
N TYR A 81 14.83 6.29 -5.43
CA TYR A 81 15.97 6.83 -4.68
C TYR A 81 16.77 7.82 -5.53
N SER A 82 17.68 8.56 -4.88
CA SER A 82 18.57 9.52 -5.53
C SER A 82 19.50 8.88 -6.58
N ASN A 83 19.83 7.60 -6.43
CA ASN A 83 20.60 6.82 -7.41
C ASN A 83 19.77 6.33 -8.61
N GLY A 84 18.50 6.74 -8.71
CA GLY A 84 17.61 6.40 -9.83
C GLY A 84 16.84 5.10 -9.68
N LEU A 85 17.13 4.26 -8.67
CA LEU A 85 16.41 3.00 -8.44
C LEU A 85 14.93 3.25 -8.13
N VAL A 86 14.05 2.64 -8.92
CA VAL A 86 12.60 2.72 -8.72
C VAL A 86 12.21 1.90 -7.50
N ILE A 87 11.36 2.48 -6.65
CA ILE A 87 10.91 1.85 -5.40
C ILE A 87 9.40 1.92 -5.24
N ILE A 88 8.88 1.01 -4.43
CA ILE A 88 7.56 1.15 -3.80
C ILE A 88 7.82 1.41 -2.30
N PRO A 89 7.42 2.58 -1.77
CA PRO A 89 7.71 2.92 -0.38
C PRO A 89 7.13 1.91 0.62
N GLY A 90 7.86 1.61 1.69
CA GLY A 90 7.42 0.70 2.76
C GLY A 90 6.14 1.19 3.44
N SER A 91 5.92 2.50 3.48
CA SER A 91 4.66 3.10 3.92
C SER A 91 3.46 2.75 3.02
N THR A 92 3.69 2.63 1.71
CA THR A 92 2.66 2.20 0.73
C THR A 92 2.33 0.72 0.93
N ILE A 93 3.36 -0.12 1.12
CA ILE A 93 3.18 -1.55 1.43
C ILE A 93 2.44 -1.74 2.76
N LYS A 94 2.86 -1.02 3.80
CA LYS A 94 2.19 -1.00 5.10
C LYS A 94 0.74 -0.58 4.98
N GLY A 95 0.44 0.46 4.19
CA GLY A 95 -0.92 0.93 3.94
C GLY A 95 -1.80 -0.13 3.26
N LEU A 96 -1.25 -0.85 2.28
CA LEU A 96 -1.92 -1.97 1.61
C LEU A 96 -2.21 -3.11 2.59
N VAL A 97 -1.22 -3.56 3.36
CA VAL A 97 -1.37 -4.64 4.34
C VAL A 97 -2.35 -4.26 5.44
N ARG A 98 -2.22 -3.04 6.00
CA ARG A 98 -3.14 -2.50 7.01
C ARG A 98 -4.57 -2.50 6.50
N THR A 99 -4.83 -1.84 5.37
CA THR A 99 -6.18 -1.66 4.85
C THR A 99 -6.85 -3.02 4.64
N ARG A 100 -6.11 -4.00 4.12
CA ARG A 100 -6.61 -5.37 3.96
C ARG A 100 -7.01 -5.99 5.30
N LEU A 101 -6.16 -5.89 6.31
CA LEU A 101 -6.42 -6.47 7.63
C LEU A 101 -7.57 -5.78 8.38
N GLU A 102 -7.66 -4.45 8.27
CA GLU A 102 -8.78 -3.67 8.80
C GLU A 102 -10.11 -4.02 8.12
N LEU A 103 -10.10 -4.38 6.82
CA LEU A 103 -11.31 -4.83 6.12
C LEU A 103 -11.63 -6.30 6.43
N ALA A 104 -10.62 -7.15 6.48
CA ALA A 104 -10.79 -8.60 6.62
C ALA A 104 -11.20 -9.03 8.03
N ILE A 105 -10.55 -8.48 9.07
CA ILE A 105 -10.75 -8.93 10.45
C ILE A 105 -12.08 -8.38 11.00
N PRO A 106 -13.02 -9.23 11.42
CA PRO A 106 -14.21 -8.80 12.14
C PRO A 106 -13.83 -8.06 13.42
N GLY A 107 -14.44 -6.90 13.67
CA GLY A 107 -14.16 -6.14 14.88
C GLY A 107 -12.79 -5.46 14.93
N SER A 108 -12.03 -5.36 13.84
CA SER A 108 -10.90 -4.41 13.75
C SER A 108 -11.42 -2.98 13.56
N CYS A 109 -10.65 -1.97 13.99
CA CYS A 109 -10.97 -0.56 13.79
C CYS A 109 -10.48 -0.06 12.41
N TYR A 110 -10.96 1.11 11.98
CA TYR A 110 -10.33 1.84 10.87
C TYR A 110 -9.48 2.97 11.43
N ILE A 111 -8.21 3.05 11.07
CA ILE A 111 -7.38 4.17 11.52
C ILE A 111 -7.86 5.51 10.95
N VAL A 112 -8.44 5.48 9.75
CA VAL A 112 -9.12 6.61 9.14
C VAL A 112 -10.62 6.37 9.20
N SER A 113 -11.30 7.02 10.13
CA SER A 113 -12.76 6.93 10.32
C SER A 113 -13.54 8.01 9.57
N ARG A 114 -12.86 8.95 8.91
CA ARG A 114 -13.53 9.96 8.08
C ARG A 114 -14.02 9.34 6.78
N GLU A 115 -15.27 9.56 6.44
CA GLU A 115 -15.81 9.21 5.14
C GLU A 115 -14.99 9.90 4.05
N ALA A 116 -14.49 9.11 3.09
CA ALA A 116 -13.84 9.67 1.94
C ALA A 116 -14.87 10.41 1.08
N SER A 117 -14.59 11.68 0.78
CA SER A 117 -15.44 12.53 -0.08
C SER A 117 -15.70 11.92 -1.45
N ASN A 118 -14.79 11.05 -1.92
CA ASN A 118 -14.94 10.26 -3.14
C ASN A 118 -14.52 8.82 -2.89
N THR A 119 -15.50 7.92 -2.78
CA THR A 119 -15.25 6.48 -2.66
C THR A 119 -15.60 5.77 -3.98
N SER A 120 -14.67 5.00 -4.55
CA SER A 120 -14.94 4.24 -5.78
C SER A 120 -16.04 3.19 -5.57
N GLN A 121 -16.98 3.07 -6.52
CA GLN A 121 -17.99 2.00 -6.52
C GLN A 121 -17.35 0.61 -6.58
N THR A 122 -16.24 0.47 -7.31
CA THR A 122 -15.46 -0.76 -7.36
C THR A 122 -14.92 -1.13 -5.98
N TYR A 123 -14.39 -0.16 -5.23
CA TYR A 123 -13.93 -0.38 -3.85
C TYR A 123 -15.08 -0.87 -2.95
N LYS A 124 -16.25 -0.23 -3.03
CA LYS A 124 -17.44 -0.65 -2.25
C LYS A 124 -17.89 -2.07 -2.63
N LYS A 125 -17.86 -2.41 -3.92
CA LYS A 125 -18.25 -3.74 -4.42
C LYS A 125 -17.32 -4.85 -3.94
N ILE A 126 -15.99 -4.62 -4.00
CA ILE A 126 -14.97 -5.61 -3.62
C ILE A 126 -14.96 -5.82 -2.11
N PHE A 127 -14.84 -4.72 -1.34
CA PHE A 127 -14.50 -4.81 0.07
C PHE A 127 -15.70 -4.70 1.00
N ARG A 128 -16.83 -4.15 0.53
CA ARG A 128 -18.06 -3.95 1.31
C ARG A 128 -17.75 -3.38 2.70
N PRO A 129 -17.07 -2.20 2.77
CA PRO A 129 -16.61 -1.64 4.03
C PRO A 129 -17.79 -1.44 4.99
N LYS A 130 -17.55 -1.64 6.28
CA LYS A 130 -18.54 -1.48 7.35
C LYS A 130 -18.17 -0.25 8.17
N ASP A 131 -19.15 0.44 8.73
CA ASP A 131 -18.88 1.58 9.61
C ASP A 131 -18.14 1.12 10.87
N LYS A 132 -16.92 1.62 11.04
CA LYS A 132 -16.03 1.34 12.15
C LYS A 132 -15.42 2.65 12.65
N GLU A 133 -15.33 2.79 13.97
CA GLU A 133 -14.66 3.94 14.58
C GLU A 133 -13.14 3.75 14.55
N SER A 134 -12.41 4.86 14.64
CA SER A 134 -10.97 4.85 14.88
C SER A 134 -10.68 4.82 16.37
N GLU A 135 -9.62 4.11 16.75
CA GLU A 135 -9.24 4.02 18.16
C GLU A 135 -8.37 5.19 18.58
N LYS A 136 -8.67 5.75 19.76
CA LYS A 136 -7.72 6.54 20.54
C LYS A 136 -6.98 5.57 21.46
N PHE A 137 -5.66 5.48 21.31
CA PHE A 137 -4.85 4.67 22.21
C PHE A 137 -4.18 5.57 23.26
N ASP A 138 -4.29 5.16 24.52
CA ASP A 138 -3.61 5.78 25.67
C ASP A 138 -3.35 4.66 26.69
N VAL A 139 -2.08 4.48 27.08
CA VAL A 139 -1.67 3.38 27.97
C VAL A 139 -2.43 3.40 29.31
N VAL A 140 -2.84 4.57 29.78
CA VAL A 140 -3.52 4.74 31.08
C VAL A 140 -5.04 4.78 30.90
N LYS A 141 -5.53 5.52 29.90
CA LYS A 141 -6.96 5.79 29.73
C LYS A 141 -7.67 4.79 28.82
N PHE A 142 -6.99 4.28 27.80
CA PHE A 142 -7.54 3.40 26.76
C PHE A 142 -6.51 2.31 26.40
N PRO A 143 -6.20 1.38 27.33
CA PRO A 143 -5.11 0.40 27.14
C PRO A 143 -5.45 -0.69 26.13
N LYS A 144 -6.74 -0.83 25.80
CA LYS A 144 -7.22 -1.83 24.86
C LYS A 144 -7.13 -1.32 23.43
N VAL A 145 -6.67 -2.19 22.54
CA VAL A 145 -6.43 -1.88 21.13
C VAL A 145 -6.92 -3.04 20.25
N CYS A 146 -7.37 -2.75 19.04
CA CYS A 146 -7.72 -3.77 18.08
C CYS A 146 -6.47 -4.52 17.58
N PRO A 147 -6.61 -5.76 17.10
CA PRO A 147 -5.46 -6.58 16.68
C PRO A 147 -4.61 -5.93 15.58
N VAL A 148 -5.23 -5.18 14.66
CA VAL A 148 -4.50 -4.52 13.57
C VAL A 148 -3.65 -3.37 14.09
N CYS A 149 -4.19 -2.56 14.99
CA CYS A 149 -3.45 -1.46 15.60
C CYS A 149 -2.38 -1.96 16.57
N ASP A 150 -2.60 -3.08 17.25
CA ASP A 150 -1.56 -3.67 18.09
C ASP A 150 -0.35 -4.18 17.28
N LEU A 151 -0.59 -4.68 16.06
CA LEU A 151 0.47 -5.12 15.15
C LEU A 151 1.14 -3.95 14.40
N LEU A 152 0.34 -3.11 13.76
CA LEU A 152 0.80 -2.09 12.79
C LEU A 152 0.85 -0.66 13.37
N GLY A 153 0.54 -0.50 14.65
CA GLY A 153 0.55 0.76 15.38
C GLY A 153 -0.74 1.58 15.26
N ASN A 154 -0.75 2.79 15.79
CA ASN A 154 -1.75 3.84 15.59
C ASN A 154 -1.12 5.18 16.03
N SER A 155 -1.83 6.29 15.90
CA SER A 155 -1.48 7.53 16.60
C SER A 155 -1.34 7.26 18.10
N GLY A 156 -0.13 7.42 18.64
CA GLY A 156 0.19 7.11 20.05
C GLY A 156 0.66 5.68 20.32
N LEU A 157 0.71 4.79 19.32
CA LEU A 157 1.15 3.40 19.47
C LEU A 157 2.13 3.00 18.37
N ALA A 158 3.37 2.70 18.75
CA ALA A 158 4.41 2.26 17.80
C ALA A 158 4.03 0.93 17.11
N SER A 159 4.46 0.76 15.86
CA SER A 159 4.31 -0.51 15.12
C SER A 159 5.25 -1.58 15.69
N ARG A 160 4.83 -2.85 15.70
CA ARG A 160 5.73 -4.00 15.97
C ARG A 160 6.34 -4.59 14.69
N VAL A 161 5.89 -4.09 13.54
CA VAL A 161 6.38 -4.47 12.20
C VAL A 161 6.90 -3.25 11.47
N THR A 162 8.09 -3.37 10.90
CA THR A 162 8.73 -2.39 10.02
C THR A 162 8.76 -2.94 8.60
N PHE A 163 8.31 -2.15 7.64
CA PHE A 163 8.31 -2.51 6.22
C PHE A 163 9.44 -1.75 5.55
N SER A 164 10.34 -2.47 4.88
CA SER A 164 11.31 -1.82 4.00
C SER A 164 10.63 -1.25 2.77
N ASP A 165 11.30 -0.32 2.10
CA ASP A 165 10.97 -0.05 0.71
C ASP A 165 11.18 -1.32 -0.12
N PHE A 166 10.34 -1.49 -1.13
CA PHE A 166 10.45 -2.54 -2.12
C PHE A 166 11.23 -2.00 -3.31
N ILE A 167 12.44 -2.50 -3.51
CA ILE A 167 13.41 -2.01 -4.49
C ILE A 167 13.29 -2.82 -5.78
N GLY A 168 13.28 -2.16 -6.93
CA GLY A 168 13.19 -2.83 -8.23
C GLY A 168 14.38 -3.76 -8.51
N GLU A 169 14.12 -5.04 -8.79
CA GLU A 169 15.13 -6.02 -9.24
C GLU A 169 15.13 -6.12 -10.77
N ASN A 170 13.94 -6.18 -11.38
CA ASN A 170 13.73 -6.22 -12.83
C ASN A 170 12.52 -5.34 -13.13
N VAL A 171 12.76 -4.11 -13.56
CA VAL A 171 11.71 -3.11 -13.72
C VAL A 171 11.76 -2.54 -15.13
N ASN A 172 10.65 -2.69 -15.84
CA ASN A 172 10.43 -2.04 -17.13
C ASN A 172 9.39 -0.94 -16.92
N SER A 173 9.68 0.29 -17.34
CA SER A 173 8.74 1.41 -17.24
C SER A 173 8.41 2.02 -18.60
N GLN A 174 7.21 2.57 -18.70
CA GLN A 174 6.77 3.36 -19.85
C GLN A 174 5.86 4.51 -19.39
N ASN A 175 5.81 5.57 -20.20
CA ASN A 175 4.84 6.65 -19.98
C ASN A 175 3.48 6.24 -20.54
N VAL A 176 2.43 6.43 -19.75
CA VAL A 176 1.04 6.15 -20.12
C VAL A 176 0.23 7.43 -19.93
N ASN A 177 -0.49 7.86 -20.96
CA ASN A 177 -1.41 8.97 -20.83
C ASN A 177 -2.69 8.51 -20.12
N VAL A 178 -3.06 9.17 -19.03
CA VAL A 178 -4.28 8.93 -18.28
C VAL A 178 -4.99 10.26 -18.10
N ARG A 179 -6.06 10.47 -18.86
CA ARG A 179 -6.92 11.67 -18.80
C ARG A 179 -6.15 12.98 -19.05
N GLY A 180 -5.21 12.98 -19.99
CA GLY A 180 -4.45 14.16 -20.39
C GLY A 180 -3.12 14.34 -19.66
N ASP A 181 -2.92 13.69 -18.51
CA ASP A 181 -1.63 13.67 -17.80
C ASP A 181 -0.81 12.43 -18.18
N GLU A 182 0.52 12.55 -18.18
CA GLU A 182 1.43 11.42 -18.37
C GLU A 182 1.83 10.80 -17.03
N TYR A 183 1.83 9.47 -16.96
CA TYR A 183 2.27 8.72 -15.80
C TYR A 183 3.38 7.75 -16.20
N GLU A 184 4.55 7.86 -15.56
CA GLU A 184 5.54 6.79 -15.59
C GLU A 184 4.95 5.60 -14.84
N CYS A 185 4.77 4.48 -15.54
CA CYS A 185 4.21 3.26 -14.99
C CYS A 185 5.19 2.12 -15.17
N VAL A 186 5.37 1.31 -14.13
CA VAL A 186 6.08 0.03 -14.29
C VAL A 186 5.13 -0.99 -14.89
N THR A 187 5.67 -1.84 -15.76
CA THR A 187 4.88 -2.73 -16.60
C THR A 187 4.76 -4.13 -15.98
N LYS A 188 3.83 -4.92 -16.53
CA LYS A 188 3.63 -6.32 -16.17
C LYS A 188 4.94 -7.11 -16.06
N ASN A 189 4.99 -8.01 -15.10
CA ASN A 189 6.15 -8.83 -14.74
C ASN A 189 7.34 -8.07 -14.11
N SER A 190 7.23 -6.75 -13.91
CA SER A 190 8.22 -6.04 -13.08
C SER A 190 8.24 -6.61 -11.66
N VAL A 191 9.44 -6.78 -11.09
CA VAL A 191 9.67 -7.39 -9.78
C VAL A 191 10.37 -6.41 -8.85
N PHE A 192 9.87 -6.33 -7.63
CA PHE A 192 10.45 -5.58 -6.53
C PHE A 192 10.74 -6.50 -5.35
N LYS A 193 11.89 -6.34 -4.69
CA LYS A 193 12.25 -7.08 -3.47
C LYS A 193 12.18 -6.17 -2.25
N GLY A 194 11.60 -6.68 -1.16
CA GLY A 194 11.55 -5.99 0.12
C GLY A 194 11.34 -6.96 1.27
N ARG A 195 11.16 -6.42 2.48
CA ARG A 195 11.02 -7.22 3.69
C ARG A 195 10.07 -6.60 4.71
N ALA A 196 9.44 -7.45 5.50
CA ALA A 196 8.76 -7.07 6.73
C ALA A 196 9.54 -7.62 7.92
N ILE A 197 10.11 -6.71 8.73
CA ILE A 197 10.91 -7.02 9.91
C ILE A 197 10.01 -6.87 11.14
N PHE A 198 10.05 -7.81 12.06
CA PHE A 198 9.17 -7.82 13.22
C PHE A 198 9.88 -8.28 14.48
N LYS A 199 9.35 -7.84 15.62
CA LYS A 199 9.88 -8.15 16.95
C LYS A 199 8.76 -8.54 17.91
N GLY A 200 8.97 -9.62 18.65
CA GLY A 200 8.09 -10.07 19.72
C GLY A 200 6.69 -10.45 19.22
N LEU A 201 6.58 -11.03 18.02
CA LEU A 201 5.29 -11.47 17.50
C LEU A 201 4.93 -12.88 17.96
N LYS A 202 3.64 -13.14 18.11
CA LYS A 202 3.08 -14.49 18.25
C LYS A 202 2.93 -15.13 16.87
N SER A 203 2.86 -16.46 16.81
CA SER A 203 2.59 -17.23 15.59
C SER A 203 1.35 -16.72 14.85
N VAL A 204 0.23 -16.52 15.57
CA VAL A 204 -1.01 -15.97 15.01
C VAL A 204 -0.83 -14.57 14.37
N GLU A 205 0.09 -13.76 14.87
CA GLU A 205 0.36 -12.40 14.37
C GLU A 205 1.25 -12.42 13.13
N ILE A 206 2.14 -13.40 13.03
CA ILE A 206 2.88 -13.69 11.79
C ILE A 206 1.90 -14.19 10.72
N GLY A 207 0.97 -15.07 11.09
CA GLY A 207 -0.13 -15.51 10.23
C GLY A 207 -1.00 -14.35 9.74
N MET A 208 -1.31 -13.40 10.63
CA MET A 208 -1.99 -12.16 10.30
C MET A 208 -1.20 -11.33 9.28
N LEU A 209 0.10 -11.16 9.45
CA LEU A 209 0.96 -10.44 8.52
C LEU A 209 1.00 -11.11 7.14
N LEU A 210 1.16 -12.45 7.08
CA LEU A 210 1.11 -13.25 5.85
C LEU A 210 -0.24 -13.10 5.14
N TYR A 211 -1.35 -13.16 5.87
CA TYR A 211 -2.68 -12.94 5.30
C TYR A 211 -2.83 -11.55 4.70
N GLY A 212 -2.25 -10.54 5.36
CA GLY A 212 -2.18 -9.16 4.94
C GLY A 212 -1.40 -8.97 3.63
N PHE A 213 -0.37 -9.78 3.40
CA PHE A 213 0.36 -9.89 2.12
C PHE A 213 -0.35 -10.74 1.06
N GLY A 214 -1.58 -11.21 1.33
CA GLY A 214 -2.39 -11.93 0.36
C GLY A 214 -2.14 -13.44 0.32
N PHE A 215 -1.33 -14.00 1.22
CA PHE A 215 -1.16 -15.45 1.29
C PHE A 215 -2.40 -16.15 1.84
N ARG A 216 -2.72 -17.33 1.29
CA ARG A 216 -3.75 -18.25 1.77
C ARG A 216 -3.17 -19.67 1.82
N VAL A 217 -3.80 -20.55 2.59
CA VAL A 217 -3.49 -21.98 2.55
C VAL A 217 -4.46 -22.67 1.61
N ASN A 218 -3.94 -23.43 0.66
CA ASN A 218 -4.70 -24.37 -0.15
C ASN A 218 -3.94 -25.70 -0.21
N ASN A 219 -4.59 -26.81 0.13
CA ASN A 219 -3.96 -28.14 0.19
C ASN A 219 -2.61 -28.15 0.92
N ASN A 220 -2.57 -27.59 2.14
CA ASN A 220 -1.35 -27.42 2.95
C ASN A 220 -0.20 -26.64 2.30
N SER A 221 -0.46 -25.91 1.23
CA SER A 221 0.53 -25.07 0.54
C SER A 221 0.13 -23.61 0.59
N LEU A 222 1.11 -22.71 0.63
CA LEU A 222 0.86 -21.28 0.52
C LEU A 222 0.57 -20.91 -0.93
N ILE A 223 -0.57 -20.26 -1.16
CA ILE A 223 -0.90 -19.63 -2.42
C ILE A 223 -0.94 -18.11 -2.23
N SER A 224 -0.58 -17.37 -3.28
CA SER A 224 -0.63 -15.91 -3.28
C SER A 224 -1.85 -15.42 -4.05
N LYS A 225 -2.56 -14.44 -3.49
CA LYS A 225 -3.66 -13.77 -4.16
C LYS A 225 -3.22 -12.49 -4.84
N THR A 226 -3.89 -12.16 -5.93
CA THR A 226 -3.82 -10.83 -6.53
C THR A 226 -4.34 -9.78 -5.56
N MET A 227 -3.61 -8.69 -5.44
CA MET A 227 -3.90 -7.55 -4.57
C MET A 227 -3.89 -6.25 -5.35
N LEU A 228 -4.63 -5.26 -4.87
CA LEU A 228 -4.72 -3.94 -5.49
C LEU A 228 -3.76 -2.92 -4.85
N LEU A 229 -2.84 -2.37 -5.63
CA LEU A 229 -1.81 -1.41 -5.21
C LEU A 229 -1.70 -0.20 -6.14
N GLY A 230 -1.27 0.94 -5.60
CA GLY A 230 -0.95 2.13 -6.39
C GLY A 230 -2.18 2.93 -6.84
N ARG A 231 -1.94 3.87 -7.77
CA ARG A 231 -2.97 4.74 -8.33
C ARG A 231 -3.82 3.99 -9.37
N PHE A 232 -5.05 4.45 -9.59
CA PHE A 232 -6.00 3.93 -10.59
C PHE A 232 -6.49 2.48 -10.42
N LYS A 233 -5.98 1.74 -9.43
CA LYS A 233 -6.35 0.35 -9.10
C LYS A 233 -7.86 0.06 -8.97
N PHE A 234 -8.69 1.08 -8.75
CA PHE A 234 -10.16 0.94 -8.64
C PHE A 234 -10.94 1.54 -9.82
N SER A 235 -10.27 2.24 -10.74
CA SER A 235 -10.89 2.95 -11.86
C SER A 235 -10.52 2.35 -13.22
N ASP A 236 -9.38 1.66 -13.31
CA ASP A 236 -8.90 1.04 -14.55
C ASP A 236 -8.38 -0.37 -14.25
N ARG A 237 -8.82 -1.36 -15.03
CA ARG A 237 -8.42 -2.76 -14.86
C ARG A 237 -6.97 -3.03 -15.26
N ARG A 238 -6.42 -2.19 -16.13
CA ARG A 238 -5.03 -2.26 -16.58
C ARG A 238 -4.02 -1.88 -15.49
N PHE A 239 -4.47 -1.38 -14.34
CA PHE A 239 -3.61 -0.80 -13.31
C PHE A 239 -3.60 -1.56 -11.98
N GLY A 240 -2.43 -1.67 -11.35
CA GLY A 240 -2.31 -1.88 -9.91
C GLY A 240 -2.67 -3.27 -9.40
N ARG A 241 -2.57 -4.33 -10.21
CA ARG A 241 -2.68 -5.72 -9.73
C ARG A 241 -1.29 -6.24 -9.44
N VAL A 242 -1.07 -6.70 -8.22
CA VAL A 242 0.24 -7.21 -7.76
C VAL A 242 0.06 -8.53 -7.02
N GLN A 243 1.10 -9.36 -6.99
CA GLN A 243 1.15 -10.58 -6.18
C GLN A 243 2.45 -10.60 -5.38
N PHE A 244 2.37 -11.07 -4.14
CA PHE A 244 3.56 -11.29 -3.31
C PHE A 244 3.99 -12.75 -3.35
N SER A 245 5.29 -13.00 -3.36
CA SER A 245 5.87 -14.33 -3.16
C SER A 245 6.96 -14.25 -2.11
N LEU A 246 7.14 -15.34 -1.36
CA LEU A 246 8.23 -15.46 -0.40
C LEU A 246 9.55 -15.68 -1.15
N VAL A 247 10.64 -15.04 -0.68
CA VAL A 247 11.99 -15.33 -1.19
C VAL A 247 12.49 -16.64 -0.59
N SER A 248 12.24 -16.86 0.70
CA SER A 248 12.45 -18.13 1.39
C SER A 248 11.16 -18.51 2.14
N SER A 249 10.73 -19.76 2.00
CA SER A 249 9.53 -20.25 2.65
C SER A 249 9.88 -21.03 3.92
N ASP A 250 9.39 -20.57 5.06
CA ASP A 250 9.40 -21.36 6.30
C ASP A 250 8.17 -22.28 6.31
N PRO A 251 8.33 -23.61 6.47
CA PRO A 251 7.19 -24.54 6.58
C PRO A 251 6.16 -24.14 7.64
N LYS A 252 6.58 -23.48 8.73
CA LYS A 252 5.71 -23.04 9.83
C LYS A 252 4.70 -21.97 9.40
N TYR A 253 4.93 -21.27 8.30
CA TYR A 253 4.03 -20.23 7.81
C TYR A 253 2.64 -20.76 7.45
N VAL A 254 2.54 -22.01 7.02
CA VAL A 254 1.25 -22.67 6.81
C VAL A 254 0.47 -22.77 8.11
N ASP A 255 1.13 -23.19 9.19
CA ASP A 255 0.50 -23.35 10.50
C ASP A 255 0.14 -22.01 11.13
N TYR A 256 1.03 -21.02 11.03
CA TYR A 256 0.76 -19.66 11.51
C TYR A 256 -0.45 -19.04 10.81
N LEU A 257 -0.56 -19.24 9.50
CA LEU A 257 -1.69 -18.73 8.72
C LEU A 257 -3.00 -19.46 9.06
N LYS A 258 -2.96 -20.78 9.31
CA LYS A 258 -4.12 -21.54 9.81
C LYS A 258 -4.56 -21.06 11.19
N GLU A 259 -3.62 -20.85 12.11
CA GLU A 259 -3.90 -20.32 13.45
C GLU A 259 -4.61 -18.97 13.36
N PHE A 260 -4.11 -18.07 12.51
CA PHE A 260 -4.75 -16.77 12.26
C PHE A 260 -6.18 -16.91 11.70
N VAL A 261 -6.37 -17.74 10.67
CA VAL A 261 -7.69 -17.92 10.05
C VAL A 261 -8.69 -18.50 11.05
N ASN A 262 -8.27 -19.47 11.87
CA ASN A 262 -9.11 -20.07 12.90
C ASN A 262 -9.48 -19.07 14.00
N ALA A 263 -8.51 -18.25 14.44
CA ALA A 263 -8.71 -17.28 15.51
C ALA A 263 -9.62 -16.11 15.08
N PHE A 264 -9.41 -15.55 13.89
CA PHE A 264 -10.05 -14.30 13.48
C PHE A 264 -11.17 -14.45 12.45
N LYS A 265 -11.28 -15.61 11.79
CA LYS A 265 -12.27 -15.88 10.71
C LYS A 265 -12.35 -14.70 9.70
N PRO A 266 -11.21 -14.31 9.10
CA PRO A 266 -11.12 -13.12 8.28
C PRO A 266 -11.97 -13.24 7.00
N SER A 267 -12.61 -12.14 6.61
CA SER A 267 -13.29 -12.02 5.32
C SER A 267 -12.25 -12.03 4.19
N ASP A 268 -12.53 -12.78 3.12
CA ASP A 268 -11.69 -12.81 1.93
C ASP A 268 -12.32 -12.03 0.78
N PHE A 269 -11.48 -11.43 -0.06
CA PHE A 269 -11.91 -10.51 -1.12
C PHE A 269 -11.49 -11.01 -2.50
N ASN A 270 -12.33 -10.79 -3.51
CA ASN A 270 -11.96 -11.00 -4.91
C ASN A 270 -11.55 -9.67 -5.55
N GLU A 271 -10.25 -9.52 -5.78
CA GLU A 271 -9.63 -8.30 -6.32
C GLU A 271 -9.32 -8.38 -7.82
N GLU A 272 -9.67 -9.50 -8.48
CA GLU A 272 -9.44 -9.72 -9.93
C GLU A 272 -10.57 -9.23 -10.84
N TRP A 273 -11.46 -8.42 -10.26
CA TRP A 273 -12.62 -7.79 -10.92
C TRP A 273 -12.32 -7.19 -12.28
#